data_AF-A0A6G3MNG0-F1
#
_entry.id   AF-A0A6G3MNG0-F1
#
_cell.length_a   1.000
_cell.length_b   1.000
_cell.length_c   1.000
_cell.angle_alpha   90.00
_cell.angle_beta   90.00
_cell.angle_gamma   90.00
#
_symmetry.space_group_name_H-M   'P 1'
#
loop_
_entity.id
_entity.type
_entity.pdbx_description
1 polymer ?
#
loop_
_entity_poly.entity_id
_entity_poly.type
_entity_poly.pdbx_seq_one_letter_code
_entity_poly.pdbx_strand_id
1 'polypeptide(L)'
;SLVLEFGNEALEYILPYIEDGILDYSWNIRLGSIKLLREIILTIAGITKFDAFTTEDFGAGSSISILNNLSSAVSLNTKNKILAYIFVSRCDSDLNVRSESFKIW
;
A
#
# COMPACT_ATOMS: atom_id res chain seq x y z
N SER A 1 13.20 7.12 -5.11
CA SER A 1 12.29 5.98 -5.37
C SER A 1 11.50 6.27 -6.61
N LEU A 2 11.36 5.31 -7.54
CA LEU A 2 10.58 5.45 -8.78
C LEU A 2 9.21 6.13 -8.56
N VAL A 3 8.57 5.82 -7.43
CA VAL A 3 7.28 6.39 -6.97
C VAL A 3 7.27 7.93 -6.90
N LEU A 4 8.38 8.58 -6.58
CA LEU A 4 8.47 10.05 -6.49
C LEU A 4 8.49 10.72 -7.89
N GLU A 5 8.85 9.97 -8.93
CA GLU A 5 9.08 10.52 -10.28
C GLU A 5 7.81 10.56 -11.14
N PHE A 6 6.74 9.92 -10.66
CA PHE A 6 5.65 9.44 -11.51
C PHE A 6 4.28 10.08 -11.18
N GLY A 7 4.13 10.72 -10.02
CA GLY A 7 2.90 11.43 -9.64
C GLY A 7 1.67 10.52 -9.47
N ASN A 8 0.49 11.14 -9.26
CA ASN A 8 -0.76 10.42 -9.00
C ASN A 8 -1.27 9.61 -10.21
N GLU A 9 -1.06 10.08 -11.43
CA GLU A 9 -1.53 9.39 -12.65
C GLU A 9 -0.81 8.05 -12.86
N ALA A 10 0.49 8.01 -12.62
CA ALA A 10 1.26 6.79 -12.75
C ALA A 10 0.89 5.69 -11.75
N LEU A 11 0.25 6.04 -10.64
CA LEU A 11 -0.30 5.02 -9.74
C LEU A 11 -1.38 4.19 -10.43
N GLU A 12 -2.29 4.83 -11.16
CA GLU A 12 -3.36 4.10 -11.83
C GLU A 12 -2.79 3.17 -12.92
N TYR A 13 -1.68 3.56 -13.55
CA TYR A 13 -0.97 2.72 -14.52
C TYR A 13 -0.17 1.58 -13.87
N ILE A 14 0.39 1.77 -12.67
CA ILE A 14 1.21 0.75 -12.01
C ILE A 14 0.36 -0.27 -11.24
N LEU A 15 -0.85 0.11 -10.82
CA LEU A 15 -1.70 -0.72 -9.98
C LEU A 15 -2.01 -2.12 -10.57
N PRO A 16 -2.23 -2.30 -11.88
CA PRO A 16 -2.41 -3.64 -12.46
C PRO A 16 -1.21 -4.57 -12.25
N TYR A 17 0.02 -4.05 -12.33
CA TYR A 17 1.22 -4.86 -12.10
C TYR A 17 1.39 -5.23 -10.62
N ILE A 18 0.95 -4.34 -9.72
CA ILE A 18 0.91 -4.63 -8.28
C ILE A 18 -0.15 -5.70 -8.00
N GLU A 19 -1.33 -5.61 -8.63
CA GLU A 19 -2.39 -6.61 -8.54
C GLU A 19 -1.89 -8.00 -8.97
N ASP A 20 -1.25 -8.10 -10.15
CA ASP A 20 -0.66 -9.35 -10.63
C ASP A 20 0.33 -9.93 -9.62
N GLY A 21 1.20 -9.09 -9.06
CA GLY A 21 2.18 -9.50 -8.06
C GLY A 21 1.57 -9.90 -6.72
N ILE A 22 0.46 -9.28 -6.30
CA ILE A 22 -0.29 -9.67 -5.08
C ILE A 22 -0.98 -11.02 -5.28
N LEU A 23 -1.38 -11.37 -6.50
CA LEU A 23 -2.04 -12.62 -6.84
C LEU A 23 -1.06 -13.74 -7.25
N ASP A 24 0.24 -13.49 -7.21
CA ASP A 24 1.27 -14.44 -7.63
C ASP A 24 1.33 -15.68 -6.73
N TYR A 25 1.66 -16.83 -7.32
CA TYR A 25 1.82 -18.10 -6.59
C TYR A 25 2.95 -18.04 -5.55
N SER A 26 4.01 -17.30 -5.86
CA SER A 26 5.19 -17.17 -5.02
C SER A 26 5.00 -16.12 -3.93
N TRP A 27 5.09 -16.55 -2.68
CA TRP A 27 4.88 -15.68 -1.52
C TRP A 27 5.85 -14.49 -1.46
N ASN A 28 7.08 -14.64 -1.99
CA ASN A 28 8.07 -13.57 -2.01
C ASN A 28 7.70 -12.45 -2.99
N ILE A 29 7.04 -12.77 -4.12
CA ILE A 29 6.52 -11.79 -5.09
C ILE A 29 5.33 -11.07 -4.47
N ARG A 30 4.40 -11.80 -3.82
CA ARG A 30 3.30 -11.20 -3.07
C ARG A 30 3.79 -10.24 -1.99
N LEU A 31 4.76 -10.66 -1.18
CA LEU A 31 5.37 -9.82 -0.15
C LEU A 31 6.01 -8.56 -0.73
N GLY A 32 6.77 -8.69 -1.83
CA GLY A 32 7.38 -7.55 -2.52
C GLY A 32 6.32 -6.56 -3.02
N SER A 33 5.23 -7.07 -3.59
CA SER A 33 4.13 -6.27 -4.12
C SER A 33 3.38 -5.51 -3.02
N ILE A 34 3.12 -6.15 -1.89
CA ILE A 34 2.51 -5.50 -0.71
C ILE A 34 3.43 -4.42 -0.12
N LYS A 35 4.74 -4.68 -0.03
CA LYS A 35 5.72 -3.66 0.41
C LYS A 35 5.76 -2.46 -0.53
N LEU A 36 5.75 -2.70 -1.84
CA LEU A 36 5.71 -1.63 -2.84
C LEU A 36 4.42 -0.81 -2.71
N LEU A 37 3.27 -1.48 -2.57
CA LEU A 37 1.99 -0.81 -2.36
C LEU A 37 2.01 0.07 -1.09
N ARG A 38 2.56 -0.44 0.01
CA ARG A 38 2.77 0.34 1.25
C ARG A 38 3.62 1.58 1.01
N GLU A 39 4.75 1.44 0.33
CA GLU A 39 5.63 2.57 0.02
C GLU A 39 4.91 3.64 -0.80
N ILE A 40 4.05 3.23 -1.73
CA ILE A 40 3.27 4.18 -2.53
C ILE A 40 2.22 4.91 -1.70
N ILE A 41 1.44 4.19 -0.89
CA ILE A 41 0.41 4.79 -0.02
C ILE A 41 1.04 5.83 0.93
N LEU A 42 2.17 5.48 1.55
CA LEU A 42 2.90 6.38 2.44
C LEU A 42 3.44 7.60 1.70
N THR A 43 3.97 7.40 0.48
CA THR A 43 4.47 8.51 -0.35
C THR A 43 3.35 9.49 -0.69
N ILE A 44 2.17 8.99 -1.08
CA ILE A 44 0.98 9.81 -1.38
C ILE A 44 0.49 10.54 -0.13
N ALA A 45 0.56 9.88 1.03
CA ALA A 45 0.20 10.48 2.30
C ALA A 45 1.20 11.56 2.79
N GLY A 46 2.33 11.75 2.10
CA GLY A 46 3.38 12.69 2.50
C GLY A 46 4.24 12.19 3.66
N ILE A 47 4.21 10.89 3.94
CA ILE A 47 4.94 10.27 5.06
C ILE A 47 6.26 9.73 4.53
N THR A 48 7.37 10.21 5.08
CA THR A 48 8.69 9.74 4.66
C THR A 48 9.01 8.37 5.26
N LYS A 49 9.97 7.65 4.66
CA LYS A 49 10.46 6.37 5.23
C LYS A 49 10.93 6.55 6.68
N PHE A 50 11.56 7.68 7.02
CA PHE A 50 12.01 7.99 8.37
C PHE A 50 10.84 8.09 9.36
N ASP A 51 9.75 8.74 8.95
CA ASP A 51 8.53 8.84 9.76
C ASP A 51 7.88 7.46 9.93
N ALA A 52 7.85 6.64 8.86
CA ALA A 52 7.26 5.29 8.89
C ALA A 52 8.06 4.25 9.71
N PHE A 53 9.36 4.48 9.96
CA PHE A 53 10.19 3.64 10.84
C PHE A 53 10.20 4.12 12.30
N THR A 54 9.98 5.41 12.54
CA THR A 54 9.90 5.98 13.89
C THR A 54 8.49 5.92 14.48
N THR A 55 7.47 5.71 13.64
CA THR A 55 6.08 5.51 14.05
C THR A 55 5.71 4.02 14.03
N GLU A 56 6.19 3.27 15.02
CA GLU A 56 5.66 1.92 15.29
C GLU A 56 4.18 1.96 15.73
N ASP A 57 3.67 3.14 16.11
CA ASP A 57 2.27 3.42 16.46
C ASP A 57 1.64 4.41 15.46
N PHE A 58 1.17 3.89 14.33
CA PHE A 58 0.15 4.61 13.55
C PHE A 58 -1.17 4.56 14.32
N GLY A 59 -1.35 5.48 15.27
CA GLY A 59 -2.63 5.65 15.96
C GLY A 59 -3.75 6.02 14.97
N ALA A 60 -5.01 5.78 15.36
CA ALA A 60 -6.18 5.96 14.49
C ALA A 60 -6.27 7.34 13.79
N GLY A 61 -5.74 8.40 14.40
CA GLY A 61 -5.69 9.74 13.80
C GLY A 61 -4.78 9.86 12.58
N SER A 62 -3.67 9.10 12.55
CA SER A 62 -2.74 9.04 11.42
C SER A 62 -3.31 8.19 10.27
N SER A 63 -4.03 7.12 10.61
CA SER A 63 -4.73 6.28 9.63
C SER A 63 -5.80 7.08 8.85
N ILE A 64 -6.54 7.95 9.55
CA ILE A 64 -7.57 8.80 8.95
C ILE A 64 -6.97 9.84 7.99
N SER A 65 -5.85 10.46 8.36
CA SER A 65 -5.19 11.44 7.48
C SER A 65 -4.61 10.78 6.23
N ILE A 66 -3.99 9.60 6.36
CA ILE A 66 -3.52 8.78 5.22
C ILE A 66 -4.68 8.45 4.28
N LEU A 67 -5.82 7.98 4.82
CA LEU A 67 -6.98 7.62 4.00
C LEU A 67 -7.60 8.84 3.29
N ASN A 68 -7.62 10.00 3.94
CA ASN A 68 -8.09 11.25 3.34
C ASN A 68 -7.16 11.70 2.20
N ASN A 69 -5.85 11.65 2.42
CA ASN A 69 -4.85 11.99 1.40
C ASN A 69 -4.90 11.02 0.21
N LEU A 70 -5.09 9.72 0.48
CA LEU A 70 -5.31 8.74 -0.59
C LEU A 70 -6.60 9.05 -1.36
N SER A 71 -7.68 9.38 -0.67
CA SER A 71 -8.99 9.69 -1.29
C SER A 71 -8.96 10.97 -2.13
N SER A 72 -8.09 11.93 -1.83
CA SER A 72 -7.90 13.13 -2.66
C SER A 72 -6.95 12.91 -3.83
N ALA A 73 -6.07 11.90 -3.76
CA ALA A 73 -5.07 11.61 -4.77
C ALA A 73 -5.53 10.65 -5.87
N VAL A 74 -6.46 9.73 -5.57
CA VAL A 74 -6.87 8.65 -6.49
C VAL A 74 -8.38 8.58 -6.66
N SER A 75 -8.84 7.99 -7.77
CA SER A 75 -10.26 7.75 -7.97
C SER A 75 -10.84 6.78 -6.92
N LEU A 76 -12.15 6.88 -6.66
CA LEU A 76 -12.84 5.99 -5.72
C LEU A 76 -12.66 4.50 -6.09
N ASN A 77 -12.65 4.20 -7.39
CA ASN A 77 -12.43 2.84 -7.89
C ASN A 77 -11.03 2.32 -7.54
N THR A 78 -10.00 3.12 -7.81
CA THR A 78 -8.60 2.82 -7.47
C THR A 78 -8.45 2.61 -5.96
N LYS A 79 -9.04 3.49 -5.13
CA LYS A 79 -9.03 3.35 -3.67
C LYS A 79 -9.66 2.03 -3.21
N ASN A 80 -10.82 1.68 -3.76
CA ASN A 80 -11.52 0.46 -3.38
C ASN A 80 -10.72 -0.80 -3.76
N LYS A 81 -10.06 -0.81 -4.92
CA LYS A 81 -9.16 -1.89 -5.32
C LYS A 81 -7.99 -2.04 -4.34
N ILE A 82 -7.31 -0.95 -4.01
CA ILE A 82 -6.21 -0.94 -3.05
C ILE A 82 -6.65 -1.55 -1.70
N LEU A 83 -7.78 -1.07 -1.17
CA LEU A 83 -8.34 -1.59 0.08
C LEU A 83 -8.71 -3.08 -0.01
N ALA A 84 -9.25 -3.53 -1.15
CA ALA A 84 -9.56 -4.93 -1.38
C ALA A 84 -8.30 -5.81 -1.40
N TYR A 85 -7.23 -5.38 -2.06
CA TYR A 85 -5.97 -6.12 -2.09
C TYR A 85 -5.34 -6.24 -0.70
N ILE A 86 -5.34 -5.15 0.07
CA ILE A 86 -4.85 -5.17 1.46
C ILE A 86 -5.71 -6.12 2.29
N PHE A 87 -7.04 -6.05 2.17
CA PHE A 87 -7.97 -6.89 2.92
C PHE A 87 -7.72 -8.39 2.66
N VAL A 88 -7.57 -8.81 1.41
CA VAL A 88 -7.30 -10.21 1.06
C VAL A 88 -5.92 -10.65 1.57
N SER A 89 -4.90 -9.80 1.43
CA SER A 89 -3.52 -10.13 1.79
C SER A 89 -3.29 -10.27 3.30
N ARG A 90 -4.20 -9.75 4.14
CA ARG A 90 -4.21 -10.02 5.59
C ARG A 90 -4.48 -11.48 5.93
N CYS A 91 -5.11 -12.22 5.02
CA CYS A 91 -5.43 -13.64 5.15
C CYS A 91 -4.49 -14.53 4.33
N ASP A 92 -3.33 -14.02 3.87
CA ASP A 92 -2.37 -14.80 3.10
C ASP A 92 -1.91 -16.07 3.84
N SER A 93 -1.58 -17.12 3.10
CA SER A 93 -0.94 -18.33 3.62
C SER A 93 0.41 -18.08 4.33
N ASP A 94 1.22 -17.14 3.85
CA ASP A 94 2.54 -16.81 4.40
C ASP A 94 2.45 -15.75 5.50
N LEU A 95 3.15 -15.99 6.61
CA LEU A 95 3.12 -15.09 7.76
C LEU A 95 3.67 -13.70 7.44
N ASN A 96 4.72 -13.59 6.63
CA ASN A 96 5.34 -12.31 6.34
C ASN A 96 4.41 -11.42 5.52
N VAL A 97 3.69 -12.02 4.56
CA VAL A 97 2.68 -11.29 3.76
C VAL A 97 1.55 -10.79 4.65
N ARG A 98 1.03 -11.62 5.56
CA ARG A 98 0.01 -11.20 6.54
C ARG A 98 0.50 -10.07 7.43
N SER A 99 1.70 -10.22 8.01
CA SER A 99 2.28 -9.23 8.91
C SER A 99 2.53 -7.89 8.23
N GLU A 100 2.97 -7.89 6.97
CA GLU A 100 3.15 -6.64 6.24
C GLU A 100 1.82 -6.00 5.84
N SER A 101 0.84 -6.80 5.40
CA SER A 101 -0.50 -6.30 5.07
C SER A 101 -1.21 -5.69 6.28
N PHE A 102 -0.98 -6.25 7.47
CA PHE A 102 -1.52 -5.70 8.72
C PHE A 102 -1.01 -4.30 9.03
N LYS A 103 0.24 -3.96 8.65
CA LYS A 103 0.80 -2.62 8.88
C LYS A 103 0.19 -1.53 7.99
N ILE A 104 -0.46 -1.92 6.90
CA ILE A 104 -1.06 -0.99 5.93
C ILE A 104 -2.53 -0.73 6.28
N TRP A 105 -3.23 -1.76 6.78
CA TRP A 105 -4.64 -1.71 7.16
C TRP A 105 -4.89 -0.83 8.38
#